data_AF-A0A9E6JFY6-F1
#
_entry.id   AF-A0A9E6JFY6-F1
#
_cell.length_a   1.000
_cell.length_b   1.000
_cell.length_c   1.000
_cell.angle_alpha   90.00
_cell.angle_beta   90.00
_cell.angle_gamma   90.00
#
_symmetry.space_group_name_H-M   'P 1'
#
loop_
_entity.id
_entity.type
_entity.pdbx_description
1 polymer ?
#
loop_
_entity_poly.entity_id
_entity_poly.type
_entity_poly.pdbx_seq_one_letter_code
_entity_poly.pdbx_strand_id
1 'polypeptide(L)'
;MLSMRPEEVVSEYAEEDQSLSAKALSPLLMDSGRLLISSGYRRQTQFDPNSVSAGKDTLGSLSIDKSGYWDYSVYNIKTQFLLQGERKLERFSLYSDAGDPITITLTLIGVEGGAVIDELATEITVG
;
A
#
# COMPACT_ATOMS: atom_id res chain seq x y z
N MET A 1 30.88 14.86 -49.41
CA MET A 1 29.88 15.37 -48.47
C MET A 1 28.84 14.25 -48.32
N LEU A 2 28.89 13.46 -47.24
CA LEU A 2 28.18 13.66 -45.96
C LEU A 2 26.66 13.57 -46.19
N SER A 3 25.85 12.67 -45.65
CA SER A 3 26.02 11.60 -44.64
C SER A 3 24.76 10.73 -44.75
N MET A 4 24.90 9.39 -44.80
CA MET A 4 23.87 8.53 -44.21
C MET A 4 23.88 8.85 -42.71
N ARG A 5 22.73 9.23 -42.16
CA ARG A 5 22.54 9.14 -40.71
C ARG A 5 22.22 7.68 -40.43
N PRO A 6 23.02 6.96 -39.63
CA PRO A 6 22.56 5.69 -39.10
C PRO A 6 21.31 6.00 -38.27
N GLU A 7 20.30 5.14 -38.37
CA GLU A 7 19.21 5.09 -37.40
C GLU A 7 19.82 5.23 -36.01
N GLU A 8 19.43 6.30 -35.31
CA GLU A 8 19.65 6.43 -33.89
C GLU A 8 18.78 5.35 -33.25
N VAL A 9 19.35 4.15 -33.13
CA VAL A 9 18.84 3.12 -32.25
C VAL A 9 18.95 3.71 -30.86
N VAL A 10 17.90 4.45 -30.45
CA VAL A 10 17.69 4.77 -29.06
C VAL A 10 17.36 3.42 -28.44
N SER A 11 18.40 2.78 -27.91
CA SER A 11 18.27 1.64 -27.02
C SER A 11 17.49 2.13 -25.80
N GLU A 12 16.18 1.98 -25.87
CA GLU A 12 15.29 1.99 -24.72
C GLU A 12 15.63 0.72 -23.93
N TYR A 13 16.76 0.76 -23.22
CA TYR A 13 17.03 -0.19 -22.16
C TYR A 13 15.91 0.00 -21.17
N ALA A 14 14.98 -0.94 -21.15
CA ALA A 14 13.95 -1.01 -20.14
C ALA A 14 14.65 -0.98 -18.77
N GLU A 15 14.48 0.10 -18.02
CA GLU A 15 14.71 0.09 -16.58
C GLU A 15 13.63 -0.81 -15.96
N GLU A 16 13.70 -2.11 -16.23
CA GLU A 16 12.88 -3.11 -15.56
C GLU A 16 13.27 -3.12 -14.08
N ASP A 17 12.50 -2.39 -13.29
CA ASP A 17 12.02 -2.77 -11.97
C ASP A 17 13.00 -3.40 -10.96
N GLN A 18 14.26 -2.95 -10.96
CA GLN A 18 15.21 -3.35 -9.90
C GLN A 18 14.86 -2.70 -8.55
N SER A 19 14.00 -1.69 -8.55
CA SER A 19 13.54 -1.00 -7.35
C SER A 19 12.56 -1.85 -6.53
N LEU A 20 11.62 -2.56 -7.14
CA LEU A 20 10.66 -3.37 -6.39
C LEU A 20 11.34 -4.63 -5.83
N SER A 21 12.28 -5.24 -6.55
CA SER A 21 13.04 -6.39 -6.02
C SER A 21 13.94 -5.99 -4.84
N ALA A 22 14.60 -4.82 -4.89
CA ALA A 22 15.38 -4.32 -3.76
C ALA A 22 14.48 -4.02 -2.53
N LYS A 23 13.28 -3.46 -2.74
CA LYS A 23 12.31 -3.21 -1.66
C LYS A 23 11.90 -4.52 -0.99
N ALA A 24 11.69 -5.58 -1.76
CA ALA A 24 11.34 -6.91 -1.28
C ALA A 24 12.50 -7.69 -0.62
N LEU A 25 13.72 -7.17 -0.60
CA LEU A 25 14.81 -7.73 0.22
C LEU A 25 14.88 -7.11 1.61
N SER A 26 14.08 -6.08 1.90
CA SER A 26 14.01 -5.47 3.22
C SER A 26 13.40 -6.47 4.23
N PRO A 27 13.94 -6.60 5.45
CA PRO A 27 13.36 -7.48 6.47
C PRO A 27 11.99 -6.99 6.95
N LEU A 28 11.73 -5.69 6.81
CA LEU A 28 10.47 -5.03 7.13
C LEU A 28 10.02 -4.24 5.90
N LEU A 29 8.82 -4.52 5.42
CA LEU A 29 8.15 -3.72 4.40
C LEU A 29 7.34 -2.64 5.11
N MET A 30 7.43 -1.41 4.62
CA MET A 30 6.78 -0.25 5.22
C MET A 30 6.14 0.60 4.13
N ASP A 31 5.01 1.19 4.48
CA ASP A 31 4.38 2.25 3.69
C ASP A 31 3.67 3.23 4.64
N SER A 32 3.53 4.47 4.22
CA SER A 32 2.90 5.51 5.04
C SER A 32 2.26 6.58 4.17
N GLY A 33 1.33 7.33 4.76
CA GLY A 33 0.63 8.37 4.01
C GLY A 33 -0.40 9.10 4.86
N ARG A 34 -1.36 9.72 4.16
CA ARG A 34 -2.47 10.43 4.81
C ARG A 34 -3.80 10.07 4.17
N LEU A 35 -4.74 9.57 4.97
CA LEU A 35 -6.10 9.28 4.56
C LEU A 35 -6.98 10.52 4.75
N LEU A 36 -7.63 10.96 3.67
CA LEU A 36 -8.54 12.10 3.68
C LEU A 36 -9.93 11.65 3.25
N ILE A 37 -10.89 11.74 4.18
CA ILE A 37 -12.30 11.53 3.88
C ILE A 37 -13.02 12.85 4.05
N SER A 38 -13.65 13.34 2.98
CA SER A 38 -14.54 14.49 3.04
C SER A 38 -15.96 14.00 3.25
N SER A 39 -16.50 14.17 4.45
CA SER A 39 -17.95 14.11 4.63
C SER A 39 -18.57 15.27 3.83
N GLY A 40 -19.73 15.08 3.19
CA GLY A 40 -20.38 16.10 2.33
C GLY A 40 -20.67 17.45 3.00
N TYR A 41 -20.41 17.58 4.30
CA TYR A 41 -20.60 18.75 5.15
C TYR A 41 -19.37 19.67 5.29
N ARG A 42 -18.40 19.58 4.37
CA ARG A 42 -17.14 20.37 4.34
C ARG A 42 -16.21 20.15 5.55
N ARG A 43 -16.47 19.12 6.36
CA ARG A 43 -15.61 18.72 7.47
C ARG A 43 -14.83 17.46 7.08
N GLN A 44 -13.53 17.53 7.30
CA GLN A 44 -12.67 16.36 7.23
C GLN A 44 -13.05 15.40 8.36
N THR A 45 -13.24 14.13 8.03
CA THR A 45 -13.44 13.08 9.02
C THR A 45 -12.20 12.96 9.89
N GLN A 46 -12.38 12.88 11.20
CA GLN A 46 -11.33 12.45 12.11
C GLN A 46 -11.48 10.96 12.37
N PHE A 47 -10.37 10.30 12.68
CA PHE A 47 -10.32 8.87 12.94
C PHE A 47 -10.19 8.60 14.44
N ASP A 48 -10.66 7.45 14.92
CA ASP A 48 -10.32 6.93 16.25
C ASP A 48 -9.09 6.00 16.17
N PRO A 49 -7.89 6.45 16.58
CA PRO A 49 -6.66 5.65 16.52
C PRO A 49 -6.74 4.34 17.31
N ASN A 50 -7.59 4.26 18.33
CA ASN A 50 -7.67 3.10 19.21
C ASN A 50 -8.60 2.01 18.66
N SER A 51 -9.31 2.30 17.56
CA SER A 51 -10.28 1.39 16.97
C SER A 51 -9.72 0.48 15.88
N VAL A 52 -8.46 0.68 15.48
CA VAL A 52 -7.85 -0.09 14.39
C VAL A 52 -7.77 -1.57 14.75
N SER A 53 -8.37 -2.40 13.91
CA SER A 53 -8.42 -3.85 14.06
C SER A 53 -8.03 -4.52 12.75
N ALA A 54 -7.07 -5.44 12.82
CA ALA A 54 -6.66 -6.25 11.68
C ALA A 54 -7.67 -7.38 11.44
N GLY A 55 -8.10 -7.53 10.19
CA GLY A 55 -8.95 -8.63 9.77
C GLY A 55 -8.24 -9.98 9.88
N LYS A 56 -9.01 -11.07 9.85
CA LYS A 56 -8.47 -12.43 9.86
C LYS A 56 -7.43 -12.61 8.75
N ASP A 57 -6.34 -13.29 9.06
CA ASP A 57 -5.24 -13.64 8.13
C ASP A 57 -4.45 -12.42 7.59
N THR A 58 -4.62 -11.24 8.19
CA THR A 58 -3.76 -10.06 7.95
C THR A 58 -2.37 -10.28 8.57
N LEU A 59 -1.30 -10.00 7.82
CA LEU A 59 0.07 -10.28 8.24
C LEU A 59 0.72 -9.08 8.92
N GLY A 60 0.40 -7.88 8.42
CA GLY A 60 0.93 -6.61 8.87
C GLY A 60 0.13 -5.95 9.98
N SER A 61 0.58 -4.75 10.32
CA SER A 61 -0.05 -3.85 11.29
C SER A 61 -0.22 -2.48 10.65
N LEU A 62 -1.36 -1.84 10.95
CA LEU A 62 -1.67 -0.47 10.58
C LEU A 62 -1.87 0.35 11.85
N SER A 63 -1.30 1.55 11.89
CA SER A 63 -1.69 2.61 12.83
C SER A 63 -2.16 3.83 12.06
N ILE A 64 -3.07 4.60 12.64
CA ILE A 64 -3.52 5.88 12.10
C ILE A 64 -3.67 6.88 13.23
N ASP A 65 -3.36 8.15 12.98
CA ASP A 65 -3.67 9.24 13.90
C ASP A 65 -5.03 9.88 13.62
N LYS A 66 -5.46 10.78 14.51
CA LYS A 66 -6.76 11.47 14.37
C LYS A 66 -6.89 12.28 13.07
N SER A 67 -5.78 12.73 12.51
CA SER A 67 -5.71 13.57 11.30
C SER A 67 -5.57 12.75 10.01
N GLY A 68 -5.52 11.43 10.13
CA GLY A 68 -5.44 10.47 9.03
C GLY A 68 -4.02 10.09 8.63
N TYR A 69 -2.97 10.51 9.34
CA TYR A 69 -1.62 10.02 9.05
C TYR A 69 -1.52 8.56 9.46
N TRP A 70 -1.11 7.71 8.54
CA TRP A 70 -1.06 6.27 8.75
C TRP A 70 0.31 5.71 8.45
N ASP A 71 0.63 4.64 9.16
CA ASP A 71 1.83 3.84 8.97
C ASP A 71 1.42 2.38 8.91
N TYR A 72 1.89 1.68 7.89
CA TYR A 72 1.75 0.26 7.73
C TYR A 72 3.11 -0.41 7.77
N SER A 73 3.17 -1.59 8.40
CA SER A 73 4.36 -2.44 8.33
C SER A 73 4.03 -3.92 8.36
N VAL A 74 4.85 -4.72 7.67
CA VAL A 74 4.81 -6.18 7.72
C VAL A 74 6.22 -6.75 7.65
N TYR A 75 6.51 -7.73 8.51
CA TYR A 75 7.76 -8.48 8.39
C TYR A 75 7.76 -9.27 7.10
N ASN A 76 8.76 -9.04 6.27
CA ASN A 76 8.80 -9.59 4.92
C ASN A 76 8.83 -11.13 4.88
N ILE A 77 9.44 -11.76 5.90
CA ILE A 77 9.43 -13.23 6.09
C ILE A 77 8.01 -13.83 6.10
N LYS A 78 6.99 -13.05 6.51
CA LYS A 78 5.60 -13.49 6.50
C LYS A 78 4.99 -13.53 5.10
N THR A 79 5.63 -12.93 4.10
CA THR A 79 5.07 -12.75 2.74
C THR A 79 5.69 -13.71 1.71
N GLN A 80 6.77 -14.41 2.07
CA GLN A 80 7.56 -15.26 1.17
C GLN A 80 6.78 -16.45 0.57
N PHE A 81 5.58 -16.74 1.06
CA PHE A 81 4.71 -17.76 0.49
C PHE A 81 3.99 -17.29 -0.78
N LEU A 82 3.95 -15.97 -1.04
CA LEU A 82 3.28 -15.40 -2.20
C LEU A 82 4.10 -15.67 -3.45
N LEU A 83 3.45 -16.19 -4.49
CA LEU A 83 4.07 -16.38 -5.80
C LEU A 83 4.26 -15.03 -6.51
N GLN A 84 5.14 -14.97 -7.51
CA GLN A 84 5.35 -13.76 -8.29
C GLN A 84 4.04 -13.29 -8.93
N GLY A 85 3.66 -12.04 -8.65
CA GLY A 85 2.41 -11.42 -9.11
C GLY A 85 1.17 -11.81 -8.30
N GLU A 86 1.26 -12.71 -7.32
CA GLU A 86 0.14 -13.06 -6.45
C GLU A 86 -0.26 -11.87 -5.57
N ARG A 87 -1.55 -11.57 -5.52
CA ARG A 87 -2.09 -10.45 -4.74
C ARG A 87 -2.70 -10.95 -3.44
N LYS A 88 -2.25 -10.40 -2.32
CA LYS A 88 -2.85 -10.59 -1.00
C LYS A 88 -3.42 -9.28 -0.48
N LEU A 89 -4.70 -9.33 -0.11
CA LEU A 89 -5.41 -8.20 0.51
C LEU A 89 -5.26 -8.27 2.03
N GLU A 90 -4.83 -7.16 2.61
CA GLU A 90 -4.79 -6.92 4.05
C GLU A 90 -5.89 -5.93 4.40
N ARG A 91 -6.82 -6.34 5.28
CA ARG A 91 -7.98 -5.51 5.63
C ARG A 91 -7.89 -5.05 7.07
N PHE A 92 -8.05 -3.75 7.28
CA PHE A 92 -8.10 -3.12 8.58
C PHE A 92 -9.44 -2.42 8.73
N SER A 93 -10.10 -2.62 9.86
CA SER A 93 -11.34 -1.92 10.22
C SER A 93 -11.06 -0.92 11.32
N LEU A 94 -11.70 0.23 11.26
CA LEU A 94 -11.64 1.29 12.27
C LEU A 94 -12.94 2.10 12.26
N TYR A 95 -13.06 3.04 13.20
CA TYR A 95 -14.18 3.98 13.25
C TYR A 95 -13.71 5.42 13.03
N SER A 96 -14.58 6.23 12.43
CA SER A 96 -14.48 7.69 12.54
C SER A 96 -14.72 8.13 13.99
N ASP A 97 -14.36 9.36 14.33
CA ASP A 97 -14.72 9.98 15.62
C ASP A 97 -16.24 10.11 15.82
N ALA A 98 -17.00 10.11 14.71
CA ALA A 98 -18.46 10.10 14.69
C ALA A 98 -19.07 8.69 14.80
N GLY A 99 -18.25 7.62 14.76
CA GLY A 99 -18.69 6.23 14.89
C GLY A 99 -19.01 5.52 13.57
N ASP A 100 -18.70 6.12 12.42
CA ASP A 100 -18.88 5.47 11.11
C ASP A 100 -17.82 4.39 10.91
N PRO A 101 -18.19 3.15 10.54
CA PRO A 101 -17.22 2.10 10.24
C PRO A 101 -16.49 2.39 8.93
N ILE A 102 -15.17 2.25 8.97
CA ILE A 102 -14.26 2.42 7.83
C ILE A 102 -13.47 1.14 7.66
N THR A 103 -13.27 0.72 6.40
CA THR A 103 -12.36 -0.38 6.05
C THR A 103 -11.26 0.14 5.14
N ILE A 104 -10.01 -0.10 5.54
CA ILE A 104 -8.80 0.18 4.76
C ILE A 104 -8.30 -1.16 4.21
N THR A 105 -8.06 -1.22 2.91
CA THR A 105 -7.49 -2.39 2.24
C THR A 105 -6.13 -2.04 1.66
N LEU A 106 -5.10 -2.76 2.08
CA LEU A 106 -3.75 -2.70 1.51
C LEU A 106 -3.50 -3.94 0.64
N THR A 107 -2.77 -3.76 -0.45
CA THR A 107 -2.37 -4.88 -1.32
C THR A 107 -0.88 -5.18 -1.21
N LEU A 108 -0.57 -6.43 -0.90
CA LEU A 108 0.75 -7.01 -1.07
C LEU A 108 0.80 -7.76 -2.40
N ILE A 109 1.86 -7.53 -3.19
CA ILE A 109 2.14 -8.27 -4.43
C ILE A 109 3.40 -9.10 -4.21
N GLY A 110 3.28 -10.42 -4.40
CA GLY A 110 4.42 -11.33 -4.33
C GLY A 110 5.46 -11.04 -5.40
N VAL A 111 6.72 -11.05 -5.01
CA VAL A 111 7.89 -10.91 -5.89
C VAL A 111 8.99 -11.87 -5.42
N GLU A 112 10.11 -11.92 -6.11
CA GLU A 112 11.26 -12.71 -5.63
C GLU A 112 11.71 -12.22 -4.25
N GLY A 113 11.74 -13.14 -3.27
CA GLY A 113 12.21 -12.85 -1.91
C GLY A 113 11.16 -12.34 -0.91
N GLY A 114 9.89 -12.18 -1.32
CA GLY A 114 8.82 -11.72 -0.44
C GLY A 114 7.70 -11.01 -1.19
N ALA A 115 7.39 -9.77 -0.78
CA ALA A 115 6.37 -8.97 -1.41
C ALA A 115 6.75 -7.49 -1.48
N VAL A 116 5.97 -6.73 -2.24
CA VAL A 116 5.96 -5.26 -2.23
C VAL A 116 4.56 -4.75 -1.87
N ILE A 117 4.50 -3.53 -1.35
CA ILE A 117 3.25 -2.82 -1.04
C ILE A 117 2.91 -1.95 -2.24
N ASP A 118 1.70 -2.13 -2.78
CA ASP A 118 1.23 -1.50 -4.03
C ASP A 118 0.26 -0.34 -3.75
N GLU A 119 -0.93 -0.67 -3.26
CA GLU A 119 -2.06 0.27 -3.20
C GLU A 119 -2.77 0.22 -1.85
N LEU A 120 -3.18 1.42 -1.37
CA LEU A 120 -4.15 1.60 -0.29
C LEU A 120 -5.49 2.03 -0.87
N ALA A 121 -6.52 1.20 -0.69
CA ALA A 121 -7.91 1.51 -1.01
C ALA A 121 -8.72 1.69 0.27
N THR A 122 -9.76 2.53 0.23
CA THR A 122 -10.65 2.80 1.37
C THR A 122 -12.11 2.59 0.98
N GLU A 123 -12.84 1.89 1.83
CA GLU A 123 -14.29 1.72 1.75
C GLU A 123 -14.94 2.29 3.03
N ILE A 124 -16.02 3.04 2.85
CA ILE A 124 -16.77 3.66 3.95
C ILE A 124 -18.18 3.08 3.90
N THR A 125 -18.61 2.43 4.98
CA THR A 125 -19.99 1.98 5.11
C THR A 125 -20.71 2.98 6.00
N VAL A 126 -21.64 3.73 5.43
CA VAL A 126 -22.52 4.59 6.24
C VAL A 126 -23.62 3.69 6.81
N GLY A 127 -23.69 3.62 8.14
CA GLY A 127 -24.73 2.91 8.89
C GLY A 127 -26.05 3.67 8.97
#